data_AF-A0A517R828-F1
#
_entry.id   AF-A0A517R828-F1
#
_cell.length_a   1.000
_cell.length_b   1.000
_cell.length_c   1.000
_cell.angle_alpha   90.00
_cell.angle_beta   90.00
_cell.angle_gamma   90.00
#
_symmetry.space_group_name_H-M   'P 1'
#
loop_
_entity.id
_entity.type
_entity.pdbx_description
1 polymer ?
#
loop_
_entity_poly.entity_id
_entity_poly.type
_entity_poly.pdbx_seq_one_letter_code
_entity_poly.pdbx_strand_id
1 'polypeptide(L)'
;MQSSSNPQPANRQTAARRGAVLVIVMVCLLLISLLMASLLKSALLQRRQMIKEQFRVQAEWILESALERAAQQRLDDPDYQGEVWQISPVDLGTRYAASAEITLKPEVKDDRLISIQARVHYPENAPFSVTRTKKIIL
;
A
#
# COMPACT_ATOMS: atom_id res chain seq x y z
N MET A 1 -39.69 -56.89 59.46
CA MET A 1 -38.25 -56.55 59.54
C MET A 1 -37.92 -55.71 58.32
N GLN A 2 -37.62 -54.43 58.54
CA GLN A 2 -37.34 -53.43 57.51
C GLN A 2 -35.91 -53.61 57.00
N SER A 3 -35.69 -53.58 55.68
CA SER A 3 -34.36 -53.40 55.10
C SER A 3 -34.36 -52.13 54.27
N SER A 4 -33.54 -51.20 54.74
CA SER A 4 -33.40 -49.80 54.33
C SER A 4 -32.67 -49.69 52.98
N SER A 5 -33.35 -49.15 51.98
CA SER A 5 -32.75 -48.74 50.71
C SER A 5 -32.11 -47.36 50.84
N ASN A 6 -30.78 -47.31 50.95
CA ASN A 6 -30.02 -46.06 50.98
C ASN A 6 -29.74 -45.57 49.53
N PRO A 7 -30.13 -44.35 49.12
CA PRO A 7 -29.79 -43.85 47.79
C PRO A 7 -28.34 -43.35 47.76
N GLN A 8 -27.54 -43.91 46.86
CA GLN A 8 -26.17 -43.47 46.58
C GLN A 8 -26.19 -42.04 45.97
N PRO A 9 -25.38 -41.10 46.46
CA PRO A 9 -25.25 -39.79 45.84
C PRO A 9 -24.52 -39.92 44.49
N ALA A 10 -25.29 -39.96 43.41
CA ALA A 10 -24.76 -40.00 42.05
C ALA A 10 -23.96 -38.74 41.72
N ASN A 11 -22.63 -38.88 41.62
CA ASN A 11 -21.77 -38.36 40.54
C ASN A 11 -21.96 -36.89 40.06
N ARG A 12 -22.38 -35.94 40.90
CA ARG A 12 -22.54 -34.53 40.50
C ARG A 12 -21.21 -33.80 40.27
N GLN A 13 -20.14 -34.19 40.98
CA GLN A 13 -18.82 -33.55 40.87
C GLN A 13 -18.17 -33.76 39.49
N THR A 14 -18.37 -34.92 38.87
CA THR A 14 -17.75 -35.26 37.58
C THR A 14 -18.47 -34.58 36.41
N ALA A 15 -19.79 -34.38 36.51
CA ALA A 15 -20.56 -33.60 35.55
C ALA A 15 -20.19 -32.10 35.60
N ALA A 16 -20.00 -31.53 36.79
CA ALA A 16 -19.57 -30.14 36.96
C ALA A 16 -18.18 -29.87 36.36
N ARG A 17 -17.23 -30.79 36.58
CA ARG A 17 -15.87 -30.69 36.00
C ARG A 17 -15.87 -30.81 34.47
N ARG A 18 -16.73 -31.66 33.89
CA ARG A 18 -16.88 -31.79 32.44
C ARG A 18 -17.44 -30.53 31.78
N GLY A 19 -18.42 -29.88 32.41
CA GLY A 19 -18.93 -28.58 31.95
C GLY A 19 -17.86 -27.49 31.98
N ALA A 20 -17.08 -27.42 33.05
CA ALA A 20 -15.99 -26.45 33.19
C ALA A 20 -14.90 -26.64 32.11
N VAL A 21 -14.52 -27.88 31.78
CA VAL A 21 -13.55 -28.16 30.71
C VAL A 21 -14.06 -27.67 29.35
N LEU A 22 -15.34 -27.88 29.03
CA LEU A 22 -15.92 -27.42 27.77
C LEU A 22 -15.92 -25.90 27.67
N VAL A 23 -16.23 -25.19 28.76
CA VAL A 23 -16.17 -23.73 28.82
C VAL A 23 -14.74 -23.25 28.60
N ILE A 24 -13.74 -23.86 29.25
CA ILE A 24 -12.32 -23.52 29.07
C ILE A 24 -11.91 -23.70 27.60
N VAL A 25 -12.26 -24.83 26.97
CA VAL A 25 -11.96 -25.08 25.56
C VAL A 25 -12.63 -24.03 24.66
N MET A 26 -13.89 -23.69 24.91
CA MET A 26 -14.57 -22.64 24.15
C MET A 26 -13.90 -21.27 24.28
N VAL A 27 -13.49 -20.90 25.49
CA VAL A 27 -12.73 -19.66 25.74
C VAL A 27 -11.41 -19.69 24.98
N CYS A 28 -10.66 -20.79 25.05
CA CYS A 28 -9.41 -20.94 24.29
C CYS A 28 -9.64 -20.81 22.78
N LEU A 29 -10.66 -21.46 22.22
CA LEU A 29 -10.99 -21.36 20.80
C LEU A 29 -11.42 -19.94 20.40
N LEU A 30 -12.17 -19.26 21.26
CA LEU A 30 -12.57 -17.87 21.05
C LEU A 30 -11.35 -16.94 21.03
N LEU A 31 -10.43 -17.11 21.98
CA LEU A 31 -9.18 -16.36 22.02
C LEU A 31 -8.32 -16.62 20.78
N ILE A 32 -8.15 -17.88 20.37
CA ILE A 32 -7.41 -18.24 19.15
C ILE A 32 -8.06 -17.61 17.91
N SER A 33 -9.39 -17.65 17.83
CA SER A 33 -10.13 -17.06 16.70
C SER A 33 -9.95 -15.55 16.62
N LEU A 34 -9.99 -14.85 17.77
CA LEU A 34 -9.73 -13.41 17.83
C LEU A 34 -8.29 -13.07 17.41
N LEU A 35 -7.31 -13.85 17.86
CA LEU A 35 -5.91 -13.68 17.47
C LEU A 35 -5.72 -13.89 15.96
N MET A 36 -6.27 -14.96 15.40
CA MET A 36 -6.22 -15.21 13.95
C MET A 36 -6.90 -14.09 13.15
N ALA A 37 -8.08 -13.63 13.59
CA ALA A 37 -8.77 -12.52 12.94
C ALA A 37 -7.93 -11.23 12.96
N SER A 38 -7.24 -10.95 14.07
CA SER A 38 -6.34 -9.80 14.20
C SER A 38 -5.14 -9.88 13.25
N LEU A 39 -4.50 -11.05 13.17
CA LEU A 39 -3.38 -11.29 12.25
C LEU A 39 -3.82 -11.15 10.79
N LEU A 40 -4.97 -11.72 10.43
CA LEU A 40 -5.52 -11.60 9.07
C LEU A 40 -5.81 -10.14 8.72
N LYS A 41 -6.44 -9.39 9.63
CA LYS A 41 -6.70 -7.96 9.44
C LYS A 41 -5.39 -7.19 9.24
N SER A 42 -4.38 -7.48 10.05
CA SER A 42 -3.06 -6.85 9.96
C SER A 42 -2.38 -7.15 8.63
N ALA A 43 -2.38 -8.41 8.18
CA ALA A 43 -1.82 -8.81 6.89
C ALA A 43 -2.51 -8.10 5.71
N LEU A 44 -3.84 -7.99 5.75
CA LEU A 44 -4.61 -7.27 4.73
C LEU A 44 -4.27 -5.77 4.70
N LEU A 45 -4.11 -5.14 5.86
CA LEU A 45 -3.71 -3.74 5.97
C LEU A 45 -2.28 -3.52 5.46
N GLN A 46 -1.34 -4.37 5.86
CA GLN A 46 0.04 -4.32 5.41
C GLN A 46 0.13 -4.48 3.90
N ARG A 47 -0.62 -5.42 3.31
CA ARG A 47 -0.67 -5.58 1.84
C ARG A 47 -1.16 -4.32 1.14
N ARG A 48 -2.20 -3.67 1.66
CA ARG A 48 -2.72 -2.42 1.11
C ARG A 48 -1.71 -1.29 1.22
N GLN A 49 -0.99 -1.18 2.34
CA GLN A 49 0.06 -0.19 2.54
C GLN A 49 1.25 -0.42 1.60
N MET A 50 1.70 -1.67 1.46
CA MET A 50 2.79 -2.05 0.58
C MET A 50 2.51 -1.67 -0.88
N ILE A 51 1.29 -1.92 -1.38
CA ILE A 51 0.91 -1.54 -2.74
C ILE A 51 0.95 -0.02 -2.94
N LYS A 52 0.45 0.76 -1.96
CA LYS A 52 0.50 2.23 -2.02
C LYS A 52 1.94 2.73 -2.04
N GLU A 53 2.79 2.13 -1.22
CA GLU A 53 4.20 2.50 -1.15
C GLU A 53 4.94 2.17 -2.44
N GLN A 54 4.67 1.00 -3.03
CA GLN A 54 5.18 0.63 -4.35
C GLN A 54 4.80 1.69 -5.40
N PHE A 55 3.54 2.17 -5.39
CA PHE A 55 3.12 3.17 -6.37
C PHE A 55 3.77 4.53 -6.12
N ARG A 56 3.94 4.91 -4.86
CA ARG A 56 4.66 6.13 -4.49
C ARG A 56 6.11 6.09 -4.99
N VAL A 57 6.81 4.98 -4.77
CA VAL A 57 8.19 4.80 -5.21
C VAL A 57 8.27 4.79 -6.73
N GLN A 58 7.38 4.08 -7.43
CA GLN A 58 7.36 4.07 -8.88
C GLN A 58 7.12 5.47 -9.47
N ALA A 59 6.18 6.24 -8.92
CA ALA A 59 5.91 7.61 -9.34
C ALA A 59 7.14 8.51 -9.15
N GLU A 60 7.92 8.29 -8.08
CA GLU A 60 9.18 9.01 -7.84
C GLU A 60 10.25 8.66 -8.87
N TRP A 61 10.41 7.37 -9.20
CA TRP A 61 11.35 6.96 -10.25
C TRP A 61 10.99 7.54 -11.62
N ILE A 62 9.71 7.51 -11.98
CA ILE A 62 9.23 8.11 -13.24
C ILE A 62 9.51 9.62 -13.25
N LEU A 63 9.36 10.28 -12.10
CA LEU A 63 9.62 11.72 -11.97
C LEU A 63 11.09 12.05 -12.18
N GLU A 64 11.99 11.27 -11.57
CA GLU A 64 13.42 11.46 -11.75
C GLU A 64 13.83 11.21 -13.20
N SER A 65 13.35 10.12 -13.80
CA SER A 65 13.61 9.83 -15.22
C SER A 65 13.06 10.90 -16.15
N ALA A 66 11.90 11.50 -15.83
CA ALA A 66 11.34 12.60 -16.62
C ALA A 66 12.22 13.87 -16.55
N LEU A 67 12.80 14.16 -15.38
CA LEU A 67 13.73 15.28 -15.20
C LEU A 67 15.06 15.04 -15.95
N GLU A 68 15.63 13.85 -15.83
CA GLU A 68 16.85 13.47 -16.56
C GLU A 68 16.64 13.52 -18.08
N ARG A 69 15.52 12.97 -18.55
CA ARG A 69 15.11 13.04 -19.95
C ARG A 69 14.99 14.49 -20.43
N ALA A 70 14.32 15.35 -19.67
CA ALA A 70 14.18 16.77 -20.01
C ALA A 70 15.53 17.50 -20.07
N ALA A 71 16.44 17.20 -19.14
CA ALA A 71 17.78 17.76 -19.14
C ALA A 71 18.58 17.32 -20.37
N GLN A 72 18.54 16.03 -20.72
CA GLN A 72 19.18 15.51 -21.93
C GLN A 72 18.61 16.15 -23.20
N GLN A 73 17.29 16.21 -23.31
CA GLN A 73 16.62 16.78 -24.49
C GLN A 73 16.90 18.28 -24.64
N ARG A 74 17.08 19.00 -23.53
CA ARG A 74 17.49 20.42 -23.54
C ARG A 74 18.95 20.64 -23.96
N LEU A 75 19.82 19.68 -23.66
CA LEU A 75 21.23 19.69 -24.09
C LEU A 75 21.35 19.41 -25.59
N ASP A 76 20.54 18.47 -26.10
CA ASP A 76 20.52 18.10 -27.52
C ASP A 76 19.78 19.12 -28.39
N ASP A 77 18.68 19.68 -27.88
CA ASP A 77 17.85 20.68 -28.55
C ASP A 77 17.68 21.94 -27.67
N PRO A 78 18.38 23.04 -28.00
CA PRO A 78 18.26 24.29 -27.27
C PRO A 78 16.88 24.97 -27.31
N ASP A 79 15.99 24.56 -28.21
CA ASP A 79 14.65 25.15 -28.35
C ASP A 79 13.57 24.31 -27.64
N TYR A 80 13.94 23.19 -27.01
CA TYR A 80 13.03 22.33 -26.25
C TYR A 80 12.29 23.09 -25.12
N GLN A 81 10.96 23.08 -25.16
CA GLN A 81 10.07 23.78 -24.21
C GLN A 81 9.40 22.86 -23.17
N GLY A 82 9.59 21.54 -23.31
CA GLY A 82 8.88 20.53 -22.52
C GLY A 82 8.01 19.65 -23.39
N GLU A 83 7.46 18.60 -22.78
CA GLU A 83 6.63 17.61 -23.45
C GLU A 83 5.73 16.87 -22.46
N VAL A 84 4.77 16.12 -22.98
CA VAL A 84 4.03 15.13 -22.19
C VAL A 84 4.54 13.76 -22.57
N TRP A 85 5.29 13.13 -21.67
CA TRP A 85 5.78 11.78 -21.86
C TRP A 85 4.74 10.77 -21.39
N GLN A 86 4.20 10.01 -22.33
CA GLN A 86 3.26 8.92 -22.10
C GLN A 86 4.02 7.59 -22.04
N ILE A 87 3.83 6.83 -20.96
CA ILE A 87 4.53 5.57 -20.72
C ILE A 87 3.54 4.44 -20.70
N SER A 88 3.72 3.48 -21.61
CA SER A 88 2.81 2.34 -21.70
C SER A 88 2.99 1.38 -20.51
N PRO A 89 1.96 0.59 -20.16
CA PRO A 89 2.08 -0.43 -19.12
C PRO A 89 3.20 -1.44 -19.41
N VAL A 90 3.41 -1.76 -20.69
CA VAL A 90 4.42 -2.72 -21.15
C VAL A 90 5.82 -2.23 -20.83
N ASP A 91 6.10 -0.95 -21.09
CA ASP A 91 7.41 -0.34 -20.83
C ASP A 91 7.72 -0.25 -19.33
N LEU A 92 6.68 -0.07 -18.50
CA LEU A 92 6.81 -0.05 -17.04
C LEU A 92 6.91 -1.45 -16.43
N GLY A 93 6.66 -2.52 -17.21
CA GLY A 93 6.54 -3.87 -16.68
C GLY A 93 5.37 -4.02 -15.70
N THR A 94 4.34 -3.17 -15.81
CA THR A 94 3.17 -3.20 -14.94
C THR A 94 1.87 -3.29 -15.74
N ARG A 95 0.74 -3.37 -15.04
CA ARG A 95 -0.59 -3.31 -15.67
C ARG A 95 -1.13 -1.89 -15.83
N TYR A 96 -0.37 -0.88 -15.40
CA TYR A 96 -0.81 0.51 -15.35
C TYR A 96 0.06 1.37 -16.25
N ALA A 97 -0.57 2.32 -16.94
CA ALA A 97 0.14 3.36 -17.66
C ALA A 97 0.56 4.48 -16.71
N ALA A 98 1.44 5.35 -17.18
CA ALA A 98 1.85 6.57 -16.49
C ALA A 98 1.98 7.72 -17.48
N SER A 99 1.81 8.94 -16.98
CA SER A 99 2.14 10.15 -17.72
C SER A 99 3.04 11.07 -16.89
N ALA A 100 3.97 11.72 -17.57
CA ALA A 100 4.82 12.75 -17.02
C ALA A 100 4.71 14.02 -17.88
N GLU A 101 4.13 15.08 -17.31
CA GLU A 101 4.07 16.41 -17.90
C GLU A 101 5.34 17.18 -17.52
N ILE A 102 6.14 17.55 -18.52
CA ILE A 102 7.41 18.25 -18.36
C ILE A 102 7.23 19.65 -18.92
N THR A 103 7.60 20.66 -18.13
CA THR A 103 7.53 22.07 -18.53
C THR A 103 8.83 22.78 -18.18
N LEU A 104 9.33 23.60 -19.11
CA LEU A 104 10.50 24.45 -18.90
C LEU A 104 10.04 25.90 -18.74
N LYS A 105 10.59 26.60 -17.75
CA LYS A 105 10.33 28.02 -17.52
C LYS A 105 11.63 28.75 -17.15
N PRO A 106 11.89 29.96 -17.70
CA PRO A 106 12.96 30.83 -17.22
C PRO A 106 12.80 31.07 -15.71
N GLU A 107 13.90 31.07 -14.97
CA GLU A 107 13.84 31.31 -13.52
C GLU A 107 13.62 32.80 -13.23
N VAL A 108 12.63 33.11 -12.40
CA VAL A 108 12.19 34.49 -12.11
C VAL A 108 13.31 35.39 -11.54
N LYS A 109 14.35 34.78 -10.95
CA LYS A 109 15.50 35.51 -10.37
C LYS A 109 16.66 35.74 -11.33
N ASP A 110 16.80 34.90 -12.36
CA ASP A 110 17.90 34.98 -13.33
C ASP A 110 17.43 34.33 -14.64
N ASP A 111 17.19 35.15 -15.66
CA ASP A 111 16.73 34.70 -16.98
C ASP A 111 17.75 33.81 -17.70
N ARG A 112 18.99 33.71 -17.19
CA ARG A 112 19.98 32.76 -17.71
C ARG A 112 19.79 31.35 -17.16
N LEU A 113 19.11 31.20 -16.03
CA LEU A 113 18.83 29.91 -15.41
C LEU A 113 17.48 29.39 -15.88
N ILE A 114 17.44 28.10 -16.21
CA ILE A 114 16.22 27.45 -16.70
C ILE A 114 15.73 26.49 -15.63
N SER A 115 14.47 26.62 -15.28
CA SER A 115 13.82 25.66 -14.40
C SER A 115 13.07 24.59 -15.18
N ILE A 116 13.34 23.34 -14.85
CA ILE A 116 12.59 22.18 -15.34
C ILE A 116 11.64 21.74 -14.25
N GLN A 117 10.35 21.69 -14.57
CA GLN A 117 9.32 21.15 -13.70
C GLN A 117 8.69 19.92 -14.35
N ALA A 118 8.78 18.79 -13.68
CA ALA A 118 8.09 17.57 -14.07
C ALA A 118 6.93 17.28 -13.10
N ARG A 119 5.80 16.85 -13.63
CA ARG A 119 4.63 16.38 -12.90
C ARG A 119 4.27 14.99 -13.39
N VAL A 120 4.30 14.01 -12.49
CA VAL A 120 3.98 12.62 -12.80
C VAL A 120 2.63 12.24 -12.23
N HIS A 121 1.87 11.47 -13.01
CA HIS A 121 0.64 10.83 -12.60
C HIS A 121 0.77 9.31 -12.77
N TYR A 122 0.77 8.58 -11.65
CA TYR A 122 0.86 7.12 -11.65
C TYR A 122 0.16 6.48 -10.44
N PRO A 123 -0.54 5.34 -10.60
CA PRO A 123 -0.94 4.73 -11.87
C PRO A 123 -2.12 5.42 -12.54
N GLU A 124 -2.14 5.42 -13.88
CA GLU A 124 -3.32 5.77 -14.65
C GLU A 124 -4.36 4.65 -14.64
N ASN A 125 -5.64 5.03 -14.76
CA ASN A 125 -6.80 4.12 -14.78
C ASN A 125 -6.94 3.23 -13.53
N ALA A 126 -6.36 3.64 -12.41
CA ALA A 126 -6.57 3.02 -11.12
C ALA A 126 -7.52 3.86 -10.24
N PRO A 127 -8.25 3.24 -9.30
CA PRO A 127 -9.10 3.97 -8.34
C PRO A 127 -8.30 4.86 -7.37
N PHE A 128 -6.97 4.77 -7.38
CA PHE A 128 -6.07 5.66 -6.66
C PHE A 128 -4.86 5.97 -7.54
N SER A 129 -4.51 7.24 -7.62
CA SER A 129 -3.30 7.71 -8.29
C SER A 129 -2.44 8.52 -7.33
N VAL A 130 -1.15 8.56 -7.61
CA VAL A 130 -0.16 9.39 -6.93
C VAL A 130 0.29 10.44 -7.94
N THR A 131 0.11 11.71 -7.58
CA THR A 131 0.68 12.82 -8.31
C THR A 131 1.90 13.34 -7.58
N ARG A 132 3.04 13.40 -8.26
CA ARG A 132 4.26 14.03 -7.73
C ARG A 132 4.72 15.13 -8.67
N THR A 133 5.35 16.15 -8.10
CA THR A 133 5.88 17.27 -8.87
C THR A 133 7.19 17.69 -8.25
N LYS A 134 8.22 17.82 -9.08
CA LYS A 134 9.56 18.26 -8.68
C LYS A 134 10.06 19.28 -9.69
N LYS A 135 10.78 20.27 -9.18
CA LYS A 135 11.39 21.35 -9.94
C LYS A 135 12.90 21.31 -9.70
N ILE A 136 13.68 21.36 -10.76
CA ILE A 136 15.15 21.55 -10.72
C ILE A 136 15.51 22.81 -11.50
N ILE A 137 16.65 23.39 -11.17
CA ILE A 137 17.21 24.56 -11.86
C ILE A 137 18.53 24.12 -12.49
N LEU A 138 18.71 24.45 -13.78
CA LEU A 138 19.93 24.26 -14.56
C LEU A 138 20.62 25.60 -14.79
#